data_AF-A0A258JMH0-F1
#
_entry.id   AF-A0A258JMH0-F1
#
_cell.length_a   1.000
_cell.length_b   1.000
_cell.length_c   1.000
_cell.angle_alpha   90.00
_cell.angle_beta   90.00
_cell.angle_gamma   90.00
#
_symmetry.space_group_name_H-M   'P 1'
#
loop_
_entity.id
_entity.type
_entity.pdbx_description
1 polymer ?
#
loop_
_entity_poly.entity_id
_entity_poly.type
_entity_poly.pdbx_seq_one_letter_code
_entity_poly.pdbx_strand_id
1 'polypeptide(L)'
;LIHEIAHLVAFEKFGRNIKPHGNEWKYVFQQLMVPYIRPEIFPNQLLPLLARHFRNPSASSDTDTTLSLALKQFDKQNDKNYVFEIPYGSVFRIKNGKVFKKIAVRTKRYECLEMSSGRLYLFNPNAEVELISNSN
;
A
#
# COMPACT_ATOMS: atom_id res chain seq x y z
N LEU A 1 -6.86 9.72 9.21
CA LEU A 1 -7.43 10.27 10.45
C LEU A 1 -7.28 9.31 11.64
N ILE A 2 -7.87 8.11 11.62
CA ILE A 2 -7.76 7.14 12.75
C ILE A 2 -6.32 6.84 13.16
N HIS A 3 -5.38 6.80 12.20
CA HIS A 3 -3.96 6.63 12.47
C HIS A 3 -3.40 7.65 13.49
N GLU A 4 -3.65 8.94 13.25
CA GLU A 4 -3.15 10.02 14.09
C GLU A 4 -3.93 10.12 15.41
N ILE A 5 -5.24 9.86 15.38
CA ILE A 5 -6.06 9.76 16.61
C ILE A 5 -5.54 8.61 17.49
N ALA A 6 -5.17 7.48 16.91
CA ALA A 6 -4.61 6.36 17.65
C ALA A 6 -3.27 6.71 18.31
N HIS A 7 -2.41 7.51 17.64
CA HIS A 7 -1.20 8.04 18.29
C HIS A 7 -1.55 8.93 19.48
N LEU A 8 -2.46 9.89 19.28
CA LEU A 8 -2.87 10.80 20.35
C LEU A 8 -3.41 10.04 21.57
N VAL A 9 -4.40 9.17 21.36
CA VAL A 9 -5.05 8.39 22.44
C VAL A 9 -4.05 7.42 23.10
N ALA A 10 -3.13 6.83 22.33
CA ALA A 10 -2.10 5.98 22.91
C ALA A 10 -1.11 6.77 23.79
N PHE A 11 -0.72 7.98 23.37
CA PHE A 11 0.13 8.85 24.19
C PHE A 11 -0.57 9.32 25.46
N GLU A 12 -1.87 9.64 25.39
CA GLU A 12 -2.65 10.01 26.57
C GLU A 12 -2.79 8.84 27.56
N LYS A 13 -2.98 7.61 27.05
CA LYS A 13 -3.22 6.42 27.89
C LYS A 13 -1.95 5.77 28.45
N PHE A 14 -0.86 5.77 27.68
CA PHE A 14 0.36 5.01 28.00
C PHE A 14 1.62 5.88 28.12
N GLY A 15 1.48 7.19 27.91
CA GLY A 15 2.59 8.15 27.96
C GLY A 15 3.32 8.31 26.63
N ARG A 16 4.17 9.33 26.54
CA ARG A 16 4.84 9.76 25.29
C ARG A 16 6.06 8.91 24.90
N ASN A 17 6.50 8.00 25.78
CA ASN A 17 7.69 7.18 25.57
C ASN A 17 7.41 5.86 24.83
N ILE A 18 6.15 5.60 24.45
CA ILE A 18 5.79 4.40 23.67
C ILE A 18 6.39 4.46 22.26
N LYS A 19 6.62 3.29 21.68
CA LYS A 19 7.12 3.21 20.29
C LYS A 19 6.03 3.62 19.31
N PRO A 20 6.34 4.40 18.26
CA PRO A 20 5.40 4.64 17.18
C PRO A 20 5.02 3.31 16.54
N HIS A 21 3.70 3.10 16.37
CA HIS A 21 3.15 1.85 15.84
C HIS A 21 3.51 0.59 16.65
N GLY A 22 3.87 0.78 17.93
CA GLY A 22 4.13 -0.27 18.92
C GLY A 22 2.85 -0.95 19.42
N ASN A 23 2.97 -1.83 20.41
CA ASN A 23 1.86 -2.64 20.91
C ASN A 23 0.70 -1.78 21.45
N GLU A 24 1.03 -0.70 22.16
CA GLU A 24 0.09 0.25 22.75
C GLU A 24 -0.72 0.97 21.67
N TRP A 25 -0.02 1.48 20.64
CA TRP A 25 -0.67 2.09 19.48
C TRP A 25 -1.55 1.09 18.72
N LYS A 26 -1.05 -0.14 18.49
CA LYS A 26 -1.82 -1.18 17.78
C LYS A 26 -3.09 -1.54 18.53
N TYR A 27 -3.01 -1.67 19.84
CA TYR A 27 -4.16 -1.93 20.69
C TYR A 27 -5.20 -0.82 20.57
N VAL A 28 -4.79 0.45 20.69
CA VAL A 28 -5.69 1.60 20.56
C VAL A 28 -6.30 1.67 19.16
N PHE A 29 -5.48 1.52 18.11
CA PHE A 29 -5.93 1.54 16.73
C PHE A 29 -6.99 0.48 16.46
N GLN A 30 -6.80 -0.74 16.96
CA GLN A 30 -7.79 -1.82 16.86
C GLN A 30 -9.13 -1.41 17.48
N GLN A 31 -9.12 -0.92 18.73
CA GLN A 31 -10.35 -0.51 19.41
C GLN A 31 -11.08 0.60 18.64
N LEU A 32 -10.32 1.58 18.14
CA LEU A 32 -10.89 2.69 17.36
C LEU A 32 -11.49 2.21 16.03
N MET A 33 -10.95 1.15 15.42
CA MET A 33 -11.46 0.64 14.14
C MET A 33 -12.71 -0.24 14.26
N VAL A 34 -12.95 -0.90 15.40
CA VAL A 34 -14.08 -1.84 15.57
C VAL A 34 -15.42 -1.27 15.08
N PRO A 35 -15.84 -0.03 15.46
CA PRO A 35 -17.12 0.52 15.03
C PRO A 35 -17.23 0.76 13.52
N TYR A 36 -16.11 0.82 12.80
CA TYR A 36 -16.06 1.09 11.37
C TYR A 36 -16.10 -0.17 10.51
N ILE A 37 -15.75 -1.34 11.04
CA ILE A 37 -15.73 -2.61 10.29
C ILE A 37 -17.16 -3.18 10.24
N ARG A 38 -18.05 -2.50 9.51
CA ARG A 38 -19.45 -2.88 9.35
C ARG A 38 -20.02 -2.52 7.97
N PRO A 39 -21.09 -3.19 7.50
CA PRO A 39 -21.63 -3.03 6.15
C PRO A 39 -22.12 -1.61 5.81
N GLU A 40 -22.53 -0.84 6.82
CA GLU A 40 -23.02 0.53 6.64
C GLU A 40 -21.89 1.52 6.30
N ILE A 41 -20.63 1.11 6.48
CA ILE A 41 -19.45 1.96 6.26
C ILE A 41 -18.60 1.40 5.12
N PHE A 42 -18.38 0.08 5.08
CA PHE A 42 -17.63 -0.57 4.01
C PHE A 42 -18.44 -1.64 3.29
N PRO A 43 -18.25 -1.79 1.97
CA PRO A 43 -18.79 -2.91 1.20
C PRO A 43 -18.49 -4.27 1.86
N ASN A 44 -19.49 -5.16 1.86
CA ASN A 44 -19.40 -6.49 2.51
C ASN A 44 -18.14 -7.27 2.10
N GLN A 45 -17.73 -7.18 0.84
CA GLN A 45 -16.54 -7.86 0.31
C GLN A 45 -15.21 -7.38 0.94
N LEU A 46 -15.16 -6.15 1.46
CA LEU A 46 -13.95 -5.60 2.10
C LEU A 46 -13.86 -5.94 3.58
N LEU A 47 -14.98 -6.24 4.25
CA LEU A 47 -15.00 -6.46 5.71
C LEU A 47 -14.02 -7.55 6.18
N PRO A 48 -13.92 -8.73 5.53
CA PRO A 48 -12.95 -9.75 5.94
C PRO A 48 -11.50 -9.30 5.76
N LEU A 49 -11.21 -8.53 4.71
CA LEU A 49 -9.87 -8.01 4.42
C LEU A 49 -9.45 -6.95 5.43
N LEU A 50 -10.36 -6.03 5.77
CA LEU A 50 -10.17 -5.00 6.80
C LEU A 50 -9.96 -5.64 8.17
N ALA A 51 -10.82 -6.59 8.57
CA ALA A 51 -10.71 -7.30 9.84
C ALA A 51 -9.37 -8.05 9.96
N ARG A 52 -8.92 -8.70 8.88
CA ARG A 52 -7.62 -9.37 8.84
C ARG A 52 -6.47 -8.37 8.97
N HIS A 53 -6.49 -7.29 8.19
CA HIS A 53 -5.44 -6.28 8.17
C HIS A 53 -5.29 -5.59 9.54
N PHE A 54 -6.40 -5.16 10.13
CA PHE A 54 -6.39 -4.45 11.41
C PHE A 54 -6.15 -5.35 12.63
N ARG A 55 -6.12 -6.68 12.47
CA ARG A 55 -5.65 -7.59 13.54
C ARG A 55 -4.18 -7.33 13.91
N ASN A 56 -3.36 -6.85 12.99
CA ASN A 56 -2.00 -6.39 13.27
C ASN A 56 -1.71 -5.16 12.42
N PRO A 57 -2.24 -3.98 12.81
CA PRO A 57 -2.22 -2.81 11.95
C PRO A 57 -0.79 -2.34 11.75
N SER A 58 -0.49 -1.94 10.52
CA SER A 58 0.77 -1.29 10.15
C SER A 58 0.55 0.21 9.98
N ALA A 59 1.63 0.95 9.73
CA ALA A 59 1.54 2.39 9.51
C ALA A 59 0.76 2.78 8.23
N SER A 60 0.58 1.85 7.28
CA SER A 60 -0.18 2.07 6.04
C SER A 60 -0.76 0.76 5.49
N SER A 61 -1.99 0.85 4.96
CA SER A 61 -2.66 -0.23 4.24
C SER A 61 -1.91 -0.70 2.98
N ASP A 62 -1.07 0.15 2.38
CA ASP A 62 -0.32 -0.17 1.15
C ASP A 62 0.69 -1.32 1.31
N THR A 63 0.96 -1.69 2.57
CA THR A 63 1.79 -2.86 2.90
C THR A 63 1.05 -4.19 2.79
N ASP A 64 -0.29 -4.16 2.76
CA ASP A 64 -1.16 -5.31 2.49
C ASP A 64 -1.63 -5.25 1.04
N THR A 65 -0.94 -5.99 0.17
CA THR A 65 -1.24 -6.04 -1.27
C THR A 65 -2.68 -6.48 -1.56
N THR A 66 -3.23 -7.41 -0.79
CA THR A 66 -4.61 -7.89 -1.02
C THR A 66 -5.63 -6.82 -0.69
N LEU A 67 -5.48 -6.15 0.47
CA LEU A 67 -6.40 -5.08 0.87
C LEU A 67 -6.28 -3.89 -0.09
N SER A 68 -5.07 -3.51 -0.47
CA SER A 68 -4.81 -2.40 -1.39
C SER A 68 -5.47 -2.63 -2.74
N LEU A 69 -5.34 -3.84 -3.30
CA LEU A 69 -5.95 -4.19 -4.57
C LEU A 69 -7.48 -4.18 -4.50
N ALA A 70 -8.05 -4.71 -3.41
CA ALA A 70 -9.50 -4.72 -3.22
C ALA A 70 -10.07 -3.30 -3.06
N LEU A 71 -9.35 -2.40 -2.40
CA LEU A 71 -9.74 -0.99 -2.29
C LEU A 71 -9.69 -0.28 -3.65
N LYS A 72 -8.68 -0.54 -4.49
CA LYS A 72 -8.59 0.06 -5.83
C LYS A 72 -9.78 -0.26 -6.74
N GLN A 73 -10.44 -1.39 -6.56
CA GLN A 73 -11.62 -1.73 -7.37
C GLN A 73 -12.74 -0.68 -7.26
N PHE A 74 -12.69 0.18 -6.23
CA PHE A 74 -13.61 1.29 -6.02
C PHE A 74 -13.07 2.65 -6.50
N ASP A 75 -11.82 2.72 -6.97
CA ASP A 75 -11.25 3.91 -7.60
C ASP A 75 -11.82 4.10 -9.01
N LYS A 76 -11.84 5.36 -9.48
CA LYS A 76 -12.20 5.65 -10.87
C LYS A 76 -11.20 4.97 -11.82
N GLN A 77 -11.72 4.37 -12.89
CA GLN A 77 -10.89 3.78 -13.93
C GLN A 77 -9.89 4.81 -14.46
N ASN A 78 -8.61 4.42 -14.53
CA ASN A 78 -7.53 5.22 -15.06
C ASN A 78 -6.60 4.32 -15.89
N ASP A 79 -5.77 4.93 -16.73
CA ASP A 79 -4.82 4.21 -17.59
C ASP A 79 -3.54 3.75 -16.82
N LYS A 80 -3.55 3.80 -15.48
CA LYS A 80 -2.38 3.46 -14.66
C LYS A 80 -2.46 2.01 -14.21
N ASN A 81 -1.39 1.30 -14.53
CA ASN A 81 -1.17 -0.06 -14.08
C ASN A 81 -0.39 -0.04 -12.76
N TYR A 82 -0.38 -1.14 -12.03
CA TYR A 82 0.60 -1.36 -10.97
C TYR A 82 1.81 -2.12 -11.49
N VAL A 83 2.98 -1.86 -10.90
CA VAL A 83 4.21 -2.56 -11.28
C VAL A 83 4.07 -4.09 -11.12
N PHE A 84 3.23 -4.57 -10.20
CA PHE A 84 2.99 -6.00 -10.06
C PHE A 84 2.21 -6.60 -11.25
N GLU A 85 1.31 -5.82 -11.87
CA GLU A 85 0.41 -6.25 -12.95
C GLU A 85 1.13 -6.37 -14.30
N ILE A 86 2.17 -5.56 -14.53
CA ILE A 86 2.88 -5.56 -15.82
C ILE A 86 3.84 -6.76 -15.96
N PRO A 87 4.04 -7.32 -17.17
CA PRO A 87 4.97 -8.44 -17.39
C PRO A 87 6.43 -8.09 -17.05
N TYR A 88 7.24 -9.09 -16.70
CA TYR A 88 8.70 -8.91 -16.63
C TYR A 88 9.26 -8.49 -17.98
N GLY A 89 10.30 -7.67 -17.97
CA GLY A 89 10.89 -7.08 -19.18
C GLY A 89 10.13 -5.87 -19.73
N SER A 90 8.91 -5.60 -19.24
CA SER A 90 8.15 -4.41 -19.64
C SER A 90 8.87 -3.12 -19.25
N VAL A 91 8.76 -2.12 -20.12
CA VAL A 91 9.25 -0.76 -19.88
C VAL A 91 8.07 0.12 -19.47
N PHE A 92 8.25 0.90 -18.43
CA PHE A 92 7.19 1.73 -17.86
C PHE A 92 7.72 3.09 -17.40
N ARG A 93 6.83 4.08 -17.34
CA ARG A 93 7.08 5.43 -16.85
C ARG A 93 6.44 5.61 -15.47
N ILE A 94 7.09 6.39 -14.61
CA ILE A 94 6.50 6.83 -13.34
C ILE A 94 6.15 8.32 -13.39
N LYS A 95 5.42 8.82 -12.39
CA LYS A 95 4.85 10.19 -12.36
C LYS A 95 5.86 11.33 -12.62
N ASN A 96 7.14 11.14 -12.28
CA ASN A 96 8.19 12.14 -12.54
C ASN A 96 8.85 12.05 -13.93
N GLY A 97 8.30 11.23 -14.83
CA GLY A 97 8.79 11.06 -16.20
C GLY A 97 9.91 10.04 -16.37
N LYS A 98 10.52 9.55 -15.28
CA LYS A 98 11.59 8.54 -15.36
C LYS A 98 11.07 7.21 -15.90
N VAL A 99 11.92 6.54 -16.67
CA VAL A 99 11.59 5.28 -17.37
C VAL A 99 12.37 4.12 -16.76
N PHE A 100 11.67 3.03 -16.50
CA PHE A 100 12.21 1.84 -15.86
C PHE A 100 11.84 0.58 -16.63
N LYS A 101 12.64 -0.47 -16.48
CA LYS A 101 12.34 -1.83 -16.94
C LYS A 101 12.15 -2.75 -15.75
N LYS A 102 11.05 -3.50 -15.70
CA LYS A 102 10.80 -4.50 -14.64
C LYS A 102 11.72 -5.71 -14.85
N ILE A 103 12.58 -6.02 -13.87
CA ILE A 103 13.59 -7.08 -14.00
C ILE A 103 13.19 -8.32 -13.23
N ALA A 104 13.05 -8.21 -11.91
CA ALA A 104 12.86 -9.35 -11.02
C ALA A 104 12.03 -8.97 -9.79
N VAL A 105 11.63 -9.98 -9.01
CA VAL A 105 11.12 -9.77 -7.64
C VAL A 105 12.24 -10.06 -6.65
N ARG A 106 12.45 -9.14 -5.71
CA ARG A 106 13.31 -9.35 -4.55
C ARG A 106 12.47 -9.25 -3.29
N THR A 107 12.35 -10.34 -2.56
CA THR A 107 11.49 -10.47 -1.36
C THR A 107 10.03 -10.12 -1.69
N LYS A 108 9.56 -8.92 -1.34
CA LYS A 108 8.20 -8.40 -1.62
C LYS A 108 8.21 -7.16 -2.51
N ARG A 109 9.35 -6.82 -3.12
CA ARG A 109 9.54 -5.61 -3.95
C ARG A 109 9.94 -6.01 -5.37
N TYR A 110 9.65 -5.15 -6.33
CA TYR A 110 10.06 -5.34 -7.72
C TYR A 110 11.38 -4.60 -7.98
N GLU A 111 12.39 -5.33 -8.40
CA GLU A 111 13.64 -4.76 -8.88
C GLU A 111 13.45 -4.27 -10.31
N CYS A 112 13.71 -3.00 -10.54
CA CYS A 112 13.55 -2.34 -11.83
C CYS A 112 14.80 -1.52 -12.17
N LEU A 113 15.20 -1.56 -13.43
CA LEU A 113 16.36 -0.85 -13.97
C LEU A 113 15.91 0.53 -14.48
N GLU A 114 16.51 1.62 -14.00
CA GLU A 114 16.32 2.95 -14.58
C GLU A 114 17.05 3.03 -15.92
N MET A 115 16.31 3.27 -17.01
CA MET A 115 16.86 3.16 -18.38
C MET A 115 17.92 4.22 -18.70
N SER A 116 17.87 5.39 -18.08
CA SER A 116 18.82 6.49 -18.34
C SER A 116 20.14 6.34 -17.58
N SER A 117 20.12 5.76 -16.37
CA SER A 117 21.30 5.68 -15.50
C SER A 117 21.88 4.27 -15.35
N GLY A 118 21.13 3.24 -15.74
CA GLY A 118 21.48 1.84 -15.52
C GLY A 118 21.42 1.39 -14.05
N ARG A 119 20.88 2.22 -13.14
CA ARG A 119 20.79 1.88 -11.71
C ARG A 119 19.56 1.03 -11.42
N LEU A 120 19.69 0.10 -10.47
CA LEU A 120 18.60 -0.73 -9.98
C LEU A 120 17.87 -0.06 -8.82
N TYR A 121 16.54 -0.18 -8.82
CA TYR A 121 15.64 0.38 -7.82
C TYR A 121 14.62 -0.67 -7.38
N LEU A 122 14.19 -0.59 -6.11
CA LEU A 122 13.15 -1.46 -5.55
C LEU A 122 11.81 -0.73 -5.47
N PHE A 123 10.84 -1.22 -6.23
CA PHE A 123 9.48 -0.70 -6.28
C PHE A 123 8.55 -1.45 -5.33
N ASN A 124 7.67 -0.72 -4.65
CA ASN A 124 6.51 -1.33 -3.98
C ASN A 124 5.61 -1.98 -5.05
N PRO A 125 5.07 -3.20 -4.84
CA PRO A 125 4.11 -3.83 -5.74
C PRO A 125 2.99 -2.90 -6.22
N ASN A 126 2.48 -2.06 -5.33
CA ASN A 126 1.37 -1.14 -5.59
C ASN A 126 1.85 0.21 -6.17
N ALA A 127 3.08 0.31 -6.66
CA ALA A 127 3.53 1.51 -7.36
C ALA A 127 2.78 1.65 -8.69
N GLU A 128 2.06 2.77 -8.85
CA GLU A 128 1.41 3.13 -10.11
C GLU A 128 2.45 3.44 -11.20
N VAL A 129 2.23 2.87 -12.37
CA VAL A 129 3.11 2.98 -13.54
C VAL A 129 2.28 3.10 -14.82
N GLU A 130 2.83 3.81 -15.79
CA GLU A 130 2.30 3.90 -17.15
C GLU A 130 3.11 2.97 -18.04
N LEU A 131 2.48 1.95 -18.62
CA LEU A 131 3.17 1.02 -19.51
C LEU A 131 3.54 1.76 -20.80
N ILE A 132 4.82 1.71 -21.19
CA ILE A 132 5.26 2.24 -22.47
C ILE A 132 5.17 1.10 -23.49
N SER A 133 4.09 1.07 -24.26
CA SER A 133 4.02 0.22 -25.44
C SER A 133 4.97 0.79 -26.49
N ASN A 134 6.00 0.01 -26.88
CA ASN A 134 6.66 0.27 -28.15
C ASN A 134 5.65 -0.04 -29.25
N SER A 135 5.00 0.99 -29.78
CA SER A 135 4.49 0.92 -31.14
C SER A 135 5.71 0.70 -32.03
N ASN A 136 5.73 -0.43 -32.74
CA ASN A 136 6.75 -0.75 -33.75
C ASN A 136 6.98 0.41 -34.72
#